data_AF-A0A2G9YXB3-F1
#
_entry.id   AF-A0A2G9YXB3-F1
#
_cell.length_a   1.000
_cell.length_b   1.000
_cell.length_c   1.000
_cell.angle_alpha   90.00
_cell.angle_beta   90.00
_cell.angle_gamma   90.00
#
_symmetry.space_group_name_H-M   'P 1'
#
loop_
_entity.id
_entity.type
_entity.pdbx_description
1 polymer ?
#
loop_
_entity_poly.entity_id
_entity_poly.type
_entity_poly.pdbx_seq_one_letter_code
_entity_poly.pdbx_strand_id
1 'polypeptide(L)'
;ILTYNGLVVFRNRAKEAWADIDVQLKRRYDLIPNLVETVKGYASHERELFEKVTEARARAMGAGNMKERGEAENALSQTLKTLFAVAENYPQ
;
A
#
# COMPACT_ATOMS: atom_id res chain seq x y z
N ILE A 1 18.20 -23.76 28.04
CA ILE A 1 17.38 -24.53 27.06
C ILE A 1 16.00 -23.88 26.88
N LEU A 2 15.20 -23.68 27.95
CA LEU A 2 13.88 -23.02 27.87
C LEU A 2 13.93 -21.59 27.29
N THR A 3 14.91 -20.78 27.68
CA THR A 3 15.10 -19.40 27.19
C THR A 3 15.47 -19.33 25.71
N TYR A 4 16.34 -20.22 25.23
CA TYR A 4 16.72 -20.31 23.83
C TYR A 4 15.53 -20.73 22.95
N ASN A 5 14.76 -21.73 23.37
CA ASN A 5 13.56 -22.17 22.67
C ASN A 5 12.49 -21.07 22.61
N GLY A 6 12.30 -20.32 23.70
CA GLY A 6 11.40 -19.17 23.72
C GLY A 6 11.79 -18.08 22.70
N LEU A 7 13.08 -17.72 22.65
CA LEU A 7 13.59 -16.74 21.68
C LEU A 7 13.40 -17.19 20.23
N VAL A 8 13.58 -18.48 19.94
CA VAL A 8 13.34 -19.05 18.61
C VAL A 8 11.85 -18.96 18.23
N VAL A 9 10.94 -19.26 19.17
CA VAL A 9 9.49 -19.13 18.94
C VAL A 9 9.10 -17.67 18.65
N PHE A 10 9.61 -16.71 19.43
CA PHE A 10 9.34 -15.30 19.18
C PHE A 10 9.90 -14.81 17.84
N ARG A 11 11.11 -15.27 17.47
CA ARG A 11 11.69 -14.97 16.14
C ARG A 11 10.83 -15.51 15.01
N ASN A 12 10.30 -16.73 15.13
CA ASN A 12 9.43 -17.31 14.11
C ASN A 12 8.09 -16.57 14.02
N ARG A 13 7.47 -16.25 15.15
CA ARG A 13 6.23 -15.43 15.19
C ARG A 13 6.43 -14.06 14.54
N ALA A 14 7.57 -13.41 14.79
CA ALA A 14 7.88 -12.13 14.16
C ALA A 14 7.99 -12.28 12.64
N LYS A 15 8.61 -13.36 12.14
CA LYS A 15 8.69 -13.64 10.70
C LYS A 15 7.33 -13.95 10.08
N GLU A 16 6.49 -14.72 10.76
CA GLU A 16 5.11 -15.02 10.33
C GLU A 16 4.29 -13.73 10.24
N ALA A 17 4.31 -12.89 11.27
CA ALA A 17 3.64 -11.60 11.25
C ALA A 17 4.11 -10.70 10.10
N TRP A 18 5.42 -10.72 9.78
CA TRP A 18 5.95 -10.00 8.62
C TRP A 18 5.46 -10.56 7.29
N ALA A 19 5.41 -11.88 7.14
CA ALA A 19 4.88 -12.51 5.95
C ALA A 19 3.39 -12.15 5.75
N ASP A 20 2.60 -12.16 6.82
CA ASP A 20 1.19 -11.78 6.77
C ASP A 20 1.00 -10.31 6.34
N ILE A 21 1.80 -9.39 6.88
CA ILE A 21 1.80 -7.97 6.47
C ILE A 21 2.14 -7.85 4.98
N ASP A 22 3.15 -8.57 4.50
CA ASP A 22 3.56 -8.53 3.10
C ASP A 22 2.46 -9.01 2.16
N VAL A 23 1.70 -10.05 2.55
CA VAL A 23 0.53 -10.50 1.78
C VAL A 23 -0.55 -9.41 1.73
N GLN A 24 -0.82 -8.74 2.85
CA GLN A 24 -1.82 -7.66 2.89
C GLN A 24 -1.39 -6.45 2.04
N LEU A 25 -0.11 -6.05 2.11
CA LEU A 25 0.44 -4.97 1.30
C LEU A 25 0.36 -5.30 -0.19
N LYS A 26 0.71 -6.52 -0.58
CA LYS A 26 0.59 -6.99 -1.96
C LYS A 26 -0.86 -6.91 -2.45
N ARG A 27 -1.81 -7.41 -1.65
CA ARG A 27 -3.25 -7.33 -1.96
C ARG A 27 -3.73 -5.87 -2.13
N ARG A 28 -3.24 -4.95 -1.29
CA ARG A 28 -3.51 -3.51 -1.44
C ARG A 28 -3.02 -2.99 -2.80
N TYR A 29 -1.80 -3.33 -3.19
CA TYR A 29 -1.24 -2.93 -4.49
C TYR A 29 -2.00 -3.51 -5.67
N ASP A 30 -2.49 -4.74 -5.56
CA ASP A 30 -3.26 -5.40 -6.61
C ASP A 30 -4.64 -4.76 -6.83
N LEU A 31 -5.22 -4.15 -5.79
CA LEU A 31 -6.52 -3.48 -5.86
C LEU A 31 -6.45 -2.02 -6.35
N ILE A 32 -5.29 -1.35 -6.24
CA ILE A 32 -5.13 0.06 -6.65
C ILE A 32 -5.48 0.30 -8.14
N PRO A 33 -5.01 -0.52 -9.10
CA PRO A 33 -5.40 -0.34 -10.51
C PRO A 33 -6.91 -0.37 -10.70
N ASN A 34 -7.61 -1.31 -10.06
CA ASN A 34 -9.07 -1.42 -10.16
C ASN A 34 -9.77 -0.18 -9.59
N LEU A 35 -9.27 0.34 -8.45
CA LEU A 35 -9.78 1.59 -7.86
C LEU A 35 -9.57 2.78 -8.79
N VAL A 36 -8.37 2.91 -9.37
CA VAL A 36 -8.01 3.99 -10.29
C VAL A 36 -8.87 3.94 -11.56
N GLU A 37 -9.09 2.76 -12.14
CA GLU A 37 -9.96 2.63 -13.32
C GLU A 37 -11.41 3.01 -13.01
N THR A 38 -11.90 2.68 -11.81
CA THR A 38 -13.23 3.09 -11.36
C THR A 38 -13.33 4.62 -11.27
N VAL A 39 -12.35 5.27 -10.62
CA VAL A 39 -12.35 6.74 -10.48
C VAL A 39 -12.07 7.45 -11.82
N LYS A 40 -11.26 6.88 -12.72
CA LYS A 40 -11.03 7.42 -14.07
C LYS A 40 -12.29 7.52 -14.91
N GLY A 41 -13.24 6.60 -14.73
CA GLY A 41 -14.54 6.67 -15.39
C GLY A 41 -15.33 7.93 -15.03
N TYR A 42 -15.11 8.46 -13.83
CA TYR A 42 -15.83 9.61 -13.28
C TYR A 42 -15.02 10.92 -13.32
N ALA A 43 -13.70 10.84 -13.17
CA ALA A 43 -12.78 11.97 -13.06
C ALA A 43 -11.72 11.96 -14.19
N SER A 44 -12.17 11.92 -15.45
CA SER A 44 -11.29 11.77 -16.63
C SER A 44 -10.26 12.89 -16.82
N HIS A 45 -10.48 14.07 -16.21
CA HIS A 45 -9.59 15.22 -16.31
C HIS A 45 -8.43 15.20 -15.30
N GLU A 46 -8.40 14.24 -14.38
CA GLU A 46 -7.43 14.16 -13.27
C GLU A 46 -6.20 13.28 -13.60
N ARG A 47 -5.63 13.45 -14.81
CA ARG A 47 -4.50 12.62 -15.29
C ARG A 47 -3.28 12.70 -14.37
N GLU A 48 -2.95 13.90 -13.89
CA GLU A 48 -1.80 14.11 -13.00
C GLU A 48 -1.96 13.35 -11.68
N LEU A 49 -3.18 13.26 -11.15
CA LEU A 49 -3.47 12.50 -9.94
C LEU A 49 -3.28 11.01 -10.15
N PHE A 50 -3.79 10.47 -11.27
CA PHE A 50 -3.63 9.04 -11.58
C PHE A 50 -2.17 8.66 -11.82
N GLU A 51 -1.38 9.53 -12.44
CA GLU A 51 0.07 9.34 -12.58
C GLU A 51 0.76 9.31 -11.21
N LYS A 52 0.45 10.26 -10.32
CA LYS A 52 0.98 10.28 -8.94
C LYS A 52 0.64 9.02 -8.15
N VAL A 53 -0.60 8.51 -8.25
CA VAL A 53 -1.02 7.26 -7.58
C VAL A 53 -0.28 6.06 -8.17
N THR A 54 -0.11 6.01 -9.49
CA THR A 54 0.61 4.94 -10.18
C THR A 54 2.08 4.92 -9.77
N GLU A 55 2.71 6.09 -9.69
CA GLU A 55 4.09 6.23 -9.24
C GLU A 55 4.24 5.86 -7.75
N ALA A 56 3.35 6.33 -6.89
CA ALA A 56 3.34 5.98 -5.46
C ALA A 56 3.20 4.47 -5.25
N ARG A 57 2.34 3.79 -6.03
CA ARG A 57 2.22 2.33 -6.04
C ARG A 57 3.53 1.66 -6.46
N ALA A 58 4.16 2.13 -7.53
CA ALA A 58 5.42 1.57 -8.01
C ALA A 58 6.54 1.70 -6.97
N ARG A 59 6.65 2.86 -6.31
CA ARG A 59 7.61 3.06 -5.21
C ARG A 59 7.32 2.17 -4.01
N ALA A 60 6.05 2.00 -3.63
CA ALA A 60 5.66 1.12 -2.54
C ALA A 60 5.99 -0.36 -2.81
N MET A 61 5.78 -0.83 -4.03
CA MET A 61 6.18 -2.19 -4.44
C MET A 61 7.71 -2.38 -4.51
N GLY A 62 8.45 -1.32 -4.89
CA GLY A 62 9.91 -1.36 -5.04
C GLY A 62 10.71 -1.18 -3.75
N ALA A 63 10.07 -0.83 -2.63
CA ALA A 63 10.74 -0.62 -1.36
C ALA A 63 11.30 -1.95 -0.80
N GLY A 64 12.63 -2.02 -0.69
CA GLY A 64 13.36 -3.25 -0.34
C GLY A 64 13.57 -3.42 1.16
N ASN A 65 13.58 -2.33 1.93
CA ASN A 65 13.71 -2.39 3.38
C ASN A 65 12.43 -1.97 4.10
N MET A 66 12.30 -2.40 5.36
CA MET A 66 11.09 -2.18 6.17
C MET A 66 10.81 -0.70 6.44
N LYS A 67 11.86 0.12 6.56
CA LYS A 67 11.73 1.56 6.79
C LYS A 67 11.21 2.29 5.55
N GLU A 68 11.82 2.02 4.41
CA GLU A 68 11.40 2.50 3.09
C GLU A 68 9.98 2.06 2.77
N ARG A 69 9.60 0.81 3.11
CA ARG A 69 8.22 0.35 2.98
C ARG A 69 7.28 1.21 3.80
N GLY A 70 7.61 1.49 5.06
CA GLY A 70 6.79 2.37 5.90
C GLY A 70 6.65 3.78 5.34
N GLU A 71 7.73 4.37 4.84
CA GLU A 71 7.72 5.70 4.21
C GLU A 71 6.91 5.72 2.91
N ALA A 72 7.09 4.72 2.05
CA ALA A 72 6.36 4.58 0.79
C ALA A 72 4.87 4.29 1.03
N GLU A 73 4.52 3.49 2.03
CA GLU A 73 3.13 3.23 2.44
C GLU A 73 2.44 4.48 2.98
N ASN A 74 3.17 5.31 3.73
CA ASN A 74 2.65 6.59 4.21
C ASN A 74 2.38 7.55 3.04
N ALA A 75 3.32 7.65 2.09
CA ALA A 75 3.14 8.45 0.89
C ALA A 75 1.96 7.96 0.04
N LEU A 76 1.86 6.65 -0.20
CA LEU A 76 0.75 6.02 -0.91
C LEU A 76 -0.58 6.32 -0.20
N SER A 77 -0.64 6.20 1.13
CA SER A 77 -1.84 6.50 1.90
C SER A 77 -2.26 7.97 1.79
N GLN A 78 -1.32 8.91 1.71
CA GLN A 78 -1.63 10.32 1.45
C GLN A 78 -2.19 10.53 0.04
N THR A 79 -1.60 9.93 -0.99
CA THR A 79 -2.12 10.04 -2.37
C THR A 79 -3.52 9.46 -2.52
N LEU A 80 -3.82 8.35 -1.83
CA LEU A 80 -5.15 7.75 -1.83
C LEU A 80 -6.19 8.62 -1.12
N LYS A 81 -5.81 9.37 -0.06
CA LYS A 81 -6.71 10.36 0.54
C LYS A 81 -7.09 11.45 -0.45
N THR A 82 -6.14 11.94 -1.23
CA THR A 82 -6.42 12.91 -2.30
C THR A 82 -7.31 12.30 -3.37
N LEU A 83 -7.07 11.04 -3.76
CA LEU A 83 -7.92 10.32 -4.70
C LEU A 83 -9.37 10.19 -4.20
N PHE A 84 -9.57 9.88 -2.92
CA PHE A 84 -10.92 9.83 -2.33
C PHE A 84 -11.59 11.20 -2.27
N ALA A 85 -10.86 12.26 -1.90
CA ALA A 85 -11.39 13.61 -1.91
C ALA A 85 -11.85 14.04 -3.32
N VAL A 86 -11.10 13.64 -4.35
CA VAL A 86 -11.51 13.85 -5.74
C VAL A 86 -12.74 13.01 -6.09
N ALA A 87 -12.75 11.72 -5.74
CA ALA A 87 -13.92 10.86 -5.98
C ALA A 87 -15.20 11.39 -5.29
N GLU A 88 -15.09 11.97 -4.10
CA GLU A 88 -16.21 12.62 -3.40
C GLU A 88 -16.75 13.85 -4.17
N ASN A 89 -15.89 14.56 -4.89
CA ASN A 89 -16.32 15.66 -5.78
C ASN A 89 -17.05 15.16 -7.04
N TYR A 90 -16.98 13.86 -7.36
CA TYR A 90 -17.66 13.24 -8.50
C TYR A 90 -18.64 12.12 -8.04
N PRO A 91 -19.79 12.47 -7.44
CA PRO A 91 -20.69 11.51 -6.76
C PRO A 91 -21.60 10.66 -7.68
N GLN A 92 -21.48 10.77 -9.00
CA GLN A 92 -22.41 10.18 -9.99
C GLN A 92 -21.70 9.10 -10.79
#